data_AF-A0A949GIT1-F1
#
_entry.id   AF-A0A949GIT1-F1
#
_cell.length_a   1.000
_cell.length_b   1.000
_cell.length_c   1.000
_cell.angle_alpha   90.00
_cell.angle_beta   90.00
_cell.angle_gamma   90.00
#
_symmetry.space_group_name_H-M   'P 1'
#
loop_
_entity.id
_entity.type
_entity.pdbx_description
1 polymer ?
#
loop_
_entity_poly.entity_id
_entity_poly.type
_entity_poly.pdbx_seq_one_letter_code
_entity_poly.pdbx_strand_id
1 'polypeptide(L)'
;MLLILSLMAIPISLADIKSFKIPNVYLRLLTVGLAPFIAVNGLGAISHLVISFLLVITLHLCGMGMGDAKLLLLIVLAFNSDQQFSSLIFFSHLLGVATFYLLVLGLIDQKVKRKIPLAPSIFVGLALYLATR
;
A
#
# COMPACT_ATOMS: atom_id res chain seq x y z
N MET A 1 12.47 8.51 -4.03
CA MET A 1 11.21 7.86 -3.58
C MET A 1 11.01 6.49 -4.22
N LEU A 2 10.83 6.38 -5.55
CA LEU A 2 10.47 5.12 -6.23
C LEU A 2 11.49 3.99 -6.06
N LEU A 3 12.80 4.29 -6.13
CA LEU A 3 13.85 3.29 -5.95
C LEU A 3 13.77 2.63 -4.56
N ILE A 4 13.55 3.42 -3.52
CA ILE A 4 13.43 2.97 -2.13
C ILE A 4 12.18 2.08 -1.97
N LEU A 5 11.06 2.48 -2.55
CA LEU A 5 9.83 1.69 -2.56
C LEU A 5 10.01 0.36 -3.30
N SER A 6 10.65 0.37 -4.47
CA SER A 6 10.91 -0.85 -5.25
C SER A 6 11.83 -1.83 -4.51
N LEU A 7 12.92 -1.32 -3.91
CA LEU A 7 13.86 -2.13 -3.13
C LEU A 7 13.19 -2.75 -1.89
N MET A 8 12.31 -2.01 -1.21
CA MET A 8 11.58 -2.49 -0.04
C MET A 8 10.33 -3.31 -0.39
N ALA A 9 9.82 -3.23 -1.62
CA ALA A 9 8.64 -3.99 -2.05
C ALA A 9 8.87 -5.50 -1.97
N ILE A 10 10.06 -5.95 -2.39
CA ILE A 10 10.44 -7.37 -2.39
C ILE A 10 10.46 -7.96 -0.97
N PRO A 11 11.25 -7.43 -0.01
CA PRO A 11 11.30 -8.01 1.34
C PRO A 11 9.96 -7.91 2.08
N ILE A 12 9.19 -6.84 1.87
CA ILE A 12 7.90 -6.66 2.53
C ILE A 12 6.86 -7.64 1.98
N SER A 13 6.73 -7.76 0.65
CA SER A 13 5.80 -8.69 0.02
C SER A 13 6.15 -10.15 0.35
N LEU A 14 7.43 -10.50 0.38
CA LEU A 14 7.88 -11.84 0.77
C LEU A 14 7.56 -12.15 2.23
N ALA A 15 7.76 -11.19 3.14
CA ALA A 15 7.41 -11.35 4.55
C ALA A 15 5.91 -11.54 4.75
N ASP A 16 5.09 -10.79 4.00
CA ASP A 16 3.63 -10.87 4.07
C ASP A 16 3.11 -12.21 3.52
N ILE A 17 3.63 -12.68 2.37
CA ILE A 17 3.27 -13.99 1.81
C ILE A 17 3.63 -15.14 2.76
N LYS A 18 4.82 -15.09 3.37
CA LYS A 18 5.32 -16.19 4.22
C LYS A 18 4.70 -16.21 5.61
N SER A 19 4.48 -15.04 6.21
CA SER A 19 4.10 -14.92 7.63
C SER A 19 2.75 -14.27 7.88
N PHE A 20 2.05 -13.80 6.83
CA PHE A 20 0.79 -13.03 6.91
C PHE A 20 0.85 -11.87 7.92
N LYS A 21 2.06 -11.34 8.10
CA LYS A 21 2.41 -10.30 9.05
C LYS A 21 3.58 -9.54 8.46
N ILE A 22 3.44 -8.22 8.42
CA ILE A 22 4.52 -7.31 8.05
C ILE A 22 5.31 -6.95 9.32
N PRO A 23 6.59 -7.34 9.45
CA PRO A 23 7.43 -6.90 10.56
C PRO A 23 7.60 -5.38 10.59
N ASN A 24 7.42 -4.77 11.76
CA ASN A 24 7.59 -3.33 11.94
C ASN A 24 8.99 -2.83 11.56
N VAL A 25 10.02 -3.70 11.57
CA VAL A 25 11.39 -3.35 11.16
C VAL A 25 11.42 -2.87 9.71
N TYR A 26 10.72 -3.55 8.79
CA TYR A 26 10.68 -3.14 7.39
C TYR A 26 9.93 -1.83 7.19
N LEU A 27 8.83 -1.63 7.92
CA LEU A 27 8.09 -0.36 7.91
C LEU A 27 8.97 0.79 8.42
N ARG A 28 9.75 0.57 9.48
CA ARG A 28 10.64 1.58 10.04
C ARG A 28 11.75 1.95 9.07
N LEU A 29 12.36 0.96 8.39
CA LEU A 29 13.34 1.19 7.33
C LEU A 29 12.74 1.99 6.17
N LEU A 30 11.53 1.64 5.75
CA LEU A 30 10.79 2.36 4.72
C LEU A 30 10.50 3.81 5.15
N THR A 31 10.11 4.04 6.40
CA THR A 31 9.91 5.39 6.95
C THR A 31 11.20 6.19 6.91
N VAL A 32 12.33 5.63 7.36
CA VAL A 32 13.64 6.31 7.35
C VAL A 32 14.05 6.68 5.92
N GLY A 33 13.80 5.79 4.95
CA GLY A 33 14.11 6.06 3.54
C GLY A 33 13.21 7.14 2.91
N LEU A 34 11.93 7.22 3.31
CA LEU A 34 10.97 8.18 2.74
C LEU A 34 10.91 9.52 3.49
N ALA A 35 11.33 9.55 4.76
CA ALA A 35 11.39 10.76 5.58
C ALA A 35 12.15 11.93 4.92
N PRO A 36 13.36 11.78 4.35
CA PRO A 36 14.06 12.91 3.72
C PRO A 36 13.29 13.45 2.51
N PHE A 37 12.58 12.60 1.77
CA PHE A 37 11.78 13.04 0.62
C PHE A 37 10.58 13.89 1.07
N ILE A 38 9.87 13.44 2.11
CA ILE A 38 8.74 14.17 2.69
C ILE A 38 9.22 15.48 3.33
N ALA A 39 10.39 15.49 3.97
CA ALA A 39 10.95 16.69 4.58
C ALA A 39 11.28 17.78 3.55
N VAL A 40 11.76 17.39 2.36
CA VAL A 40 12.13 18.34 1.28
C VAL A 40 10.89 18.82 0.51
N ASN A 41 9.96 17.93 0.18
CA ASN A 41 8.79 18.26 -0.65
C ASN A 41 7.58 18.74 0.16
N GLY A 42 7.62 18.60 1.48
CA GLY A 42 6.50 18.88 2.37
C GLY A 42 5.41 17.81 2.32
N LEU A 43 4.31 18.08 3.01
CA LEU A 43 3.19 17.13 3.14
C LEU A 43 2.20 17.17 1.98
N GLY A 44 2.33 18.13 1.06
CA GLY A 44 1.37 18.36 -0.01
C GLY A 44 0.01 18.88 0.49
N ALA A 45 -1.05 18.64 -0.29
CA ALA A 45 -2.38 19.13 0.01
C ALA A 45 -3.06 18.33 1.15
N ILE A 46 -3.51 19.04 2.18
CA ILE A 46 -4.10 18.45 3.39
C ILE A 46 -5.44 17.76 3.08
N SER A 47 -6.24 18.29 2.15
CA SER A 47 -7.51 17.71 1.72
C SER A 47 -7.35 16.27 1.22
N HIS A 48 -6.33 16.02 0.40
CA HIS A 48 -6.03 14.70 -0.14
C HIS A 48 -5.56 13.72 0.95
N LEU A 49 -4.82 14.21 1.96
CA LEU A 49 -4.46 13.40 3.12
C LEU A 49 -5.70 12.98 3.89
N VAL A 50 -6.60 13.91 4.23
CA VAL A 50 -7.81 13.60 5.01
C VAL A 50 -8.66 12.54 4.32
N ILE A 51 -8.88 12.67 3.00
CA ILE A 51 -9.63 11.68 2.22
C ILE A 51 -8.93 10.31 2.26
N SER A 52 -7.63 10.28 2.06
CA SER A 52 -6.85 9.04 2.05
C SER A 52 -6.81 8.37 3.43
N PHE A 53 -6.71 9.15 4.50
CA PHE A 53 -6.81 8.66 5.88
C PHE A 53 -8.16 8.01 6.14
N LEU A 54 -9.25 8.67 5.71
CA LEU A 54 -10.60 8.14 5.86
C LEU A 54 -10.75 6.80 5.11
N LEU A 55 -10.19 6.69 3.90
CA LEU A 55 -10.17 5.43 3.14
C LEU A 55 -9.33 4.33 3.81
N VAL A 56 -8.16 4.66 4.37
CA VAL A 56 -7.34 3.68 5.12
C VAL A 56 -8.12 3.18 6.34
N ILE A 57 -8.81 4.08 7.06
CA ILE A 57 -9.60 3.73 8.23
C ILE A 57 -10.77 2.84 7.84
N THR A 58 -11.51 3.15 6.77
CA THR A 58 -12.63 2.30 6.32
C THR A 58 -12.15 0.92 5.90
N LEU A 59 -11.02 0.82 5.19
CA LEU A 59 -10.40 -0.47 4.86
C LEU A 59 -9.95 -1.24 6.11
N HIS A 60 -9.42 -0.56 7.12
CA HIS A 60 -9.05 -1.18 8.39
C HIS A 60 -10.27 -1.72 9.13
N LEU A 61 -11.37 -0.97 9.17
CA LEU A 61 -12.65 -1.43 9.73
C LEU A 61 -13.24 -2.62 8.95
N CYS A 62 -12.95 -2.72 7.65
CA CYS A 62 -13.31 -3.86 6.81
C CYS A 62 -12.43 -5.11 7.05
N GLY A 63 -11.47 -5.04 7.98
CA GLY A 63 -10.62 -6.17 8.38
C GLY A 63 -9.21 -6.18 7.78
N MET A 64 -8.76 -5.08 7.16
CA MET A 64 -7.36 -4.94 6.71
C MET A 64 -6.40 -5.01 7.91
N GLY A 65 -5.27 -5.70 7.74
CA GLY A 65 -4.26 -5.83 8.78
C GLY A 65 -3.64 -4.48 9.17
N MET A 66 -3.29 -4.33 10.45
CA MET A 66 -2.61 -3.13 10.95
C MET A 66 -1.27 -2.88 10.25
N GLY A 67 -0.56 -3.94 9.81
CA GLY A 67 0.66 -3.80 9.02
C GLY A 67 0.40 -3.17 7.66
N ASP A 68 -0.63 -3.65 6.96
CA ASP A 68 -1.03 -3.16 5.64
C ASP A 68 -1.54 -1.72 5.71
N ALA A 69 -2.30 -1.38 6.76
CA ALA A 69 -2.78 -0.03 7.01
C ALA A 69 -1.61 0.96 7.15
N LYS A 70 -0.59 0.59 7.94
CA LYS A 70 0.61 1.41 8.12
C LYS A 70 1.40 1.56 6.81
N LEU A 71 1.53 0.48 6.06
CA LEU A 71 2.20 0.49 4.76
C LEU A 71 1.49 1.45 3.80
N LEU A 72 0.17 1.33 3.70
CA LEU A 72 -0.65 2.15 2.82
C LEU A 72 -0.56 3.64 3.17
N LEU A 73 -0.66 3.96 4.47
CA LEU A 73 -0.54 5.31 4.98
C LEU A 73 0.82 5.92 4.62
N LEU A 74 1.90 5.14 4.74
CA LEU A 74 3.25 5.58 4.41
C LEU A 74 3.41 5.84 2.91
N ILE A 75 2.85 4.97 2.05
CA ILE A 75 2.80 5.19 0.60
C ILE A 75 2.02 6.45 0.26
N VAL A 76 0.81 6.61 0.78
CA VAL A 76 -0.03 7.79 0.56
C VAL A 76 0.70 9.04 0.99
N LEU A 77 1.35 9.04 2.16
CA LEU A 77 2.09 10.19 2.66
C LEU A 77 3.26 10.57 1.74
N ALA A 78 4.01 9.57 1.29
CA ALA A 78 5.13 9.78 0.38
C ALA A 78 4.66 10.34 -0.97
N PHE A 79 3.60 9.80 -1.55
CA PHE A 79 3.08 10.26 -2.82
C PHE A 79 2.27 11.54 -2.73
N ASN A 80 1.62 11.86 -1.61
CA ASN A 80 0.93 13.14 -1.46
C ASN A 80 1.90 14.33 -1.50
N SER A 81 3.17 14.12 -1.12
CA SER A 81 4.22 15.11 -1.31
C SER A 81 4.53 15.39 -2.78
N ASP A 82 4.22 14.45 -3.68
CA ASP A 82 4.26 14.61 -5.13
C ASP A 82 2.88 15.13 -5.58
N GLN A 83 2.76 16.44 -5.82
CA GLN A 83 1.50 17.19 -5.99
C GLN A 83 0.50 16.65 -7.04
N GLN A 84 0.90 15.69 -7.86
CA GLN A 84 0.09 15.05 -8.90
C GLN A 84 -0.58 13.74 -8.43
N PHE A 85 -0.45 13.36 -7.16
CA PHE A 85 -1.05 12.13 -6.64
C PHE A 85 -2.57 12.23 -6.48
N SER A 86 -3.29 11.38 -7.21
CA SER A 86 -4.73 11.20 -7.05
C SER A 86 -5.01 9.94 -6.24
N SER A 87 -5.32 10.13 -4.95
CA SER A 87 -5.57 9.04 -4.01
C SER A 87 -6.70 8.12 -4.49
N LEU A 88 -7.82 8.67 -4.98
CA LEU A 88 -8.96 7.89 -5.45
C LEU A 88 -8.59 6.91 -6.58
N ILE A 89 -7.77 7.35 -7.54
CA ILE A 89 -7.32 6.51 -8.65
C ILE A 89 -6.40 5.41 -8.12
N PHE A 90 -5.48 5.74 -7.20
CA PHE A 90 -4.62 4.73 -6.59
C PHE A 90 -5.43 3.65 -5.83
N PHE A 91 -6.40 4.06 -5.01
CA PHE A 91 -7.26 3.13 -4.25
C PHE A 91 -8.11 2.26 -5.17
N SER A 92 -8.62 2.79 -6.29
CA SER A 92 -9.39 1.99 -7.25
C SER A 92 -8.56 0.91 -7.92
N HIS A 93 -7.32 1.22 -8.31
CA HIS A 93 -6.38 0.24 -8.85
C HIS A 93 -6.02 -0.84 -7.82
N LEU A 94 -5.73 -0.43 -6.57
CA LEU A 94 -5.48 -1.36 -5.47
C LEU A 94 -6.65 -2.32 -5.24
N LEU A 95 -7.88 -1.80 -5.16
CA LEU A 95 -9.09 -2.62 -4.99
C LEU A 95 -9.30 -3.56 -6.17
N GLY A 96 -9.07 -3.10 -7.40
CA GLY A 96 -9.14 -3.93 -8.61
C GLY A 96 -8.13 -5.09 -8.56
N VAL A 97 -6.87 -4.82 -8.21
CA VAL A 97 -5.85 -5.85 -8.08
C VAL A 97 -6.16 -6.81 -6.94
N ALA A 98 -6.60 -6.31 -5.79
CA ALA A 98 -6.93 -7.14 -4.64
C ALA A 98 -8.11 -8.07 -4.93
N THR A 99 -9.16 -7.57 -5.59
CA THR A 99 -10.32 -8.39 -6.00
C THR A 99 -9.93 -9.42 -7.06
N PHE A 100 -9.12 -9.05 -8.06
CA PHE A 100 -8.60 -10.00 -9.04
C PHE A 100 -7.76 -11.10 -8.39
N TYR A 101 -6.85 -10.74 -7.48
CA TYR A 101 -6.05 -11.71 -6.73
C TYR A 101 -6.92 -12.67 -5.92
N LEU A 102 -7.95 -12.15 -5.25
CA LEU A 102 -8.93 -12.94 -4.51
C LEU A 102 -9.71 -13.91 -5.41
N LEU A 103 -10.12 -13.46 -6.60
CA LEU A 103 -10.83 -14.31 -7.56
C LEU A 103 -9.94 -15.45 -8.05
N VAL A 104 -8.70 -15.15 -8.44
CA VAL A 104 -7.73 -16.17 -8.89
C VAL A 104 -7.46 -17.19 -7.77
N LEU A 105 -7.26 -16.73 -6.54
CA LEU A 105 -7.03 -17.62 -5.40
C LEU A 105 -8.26 -18.47 -5.08
N GLY A 106 -9.46 -17.88 -5.14
CA GLY A 106 -10.72 -18.59 -4.95
C GLY A 106 -10.98 -19.67 -5.99
N LEU A 107 -10.58 -19.43 -7.24
CA LEU A 107 -10.67 -20.41 -8.33
C LEU A 107 -9.69 -21.58 -8.15
N ILE A 108 -8.48 -21.31 -7.67
CA ILE A 108 -7.43 -22.33 -7.49
C ILE A 108 -7.70 -23.20 -6.25
N ASP A 109 -7.95 -22.58 -5.09
CA ASP A 109 -7.97 -23.31 -3.82
C ASP A 109 -9.37 -23.89 -3.49
N GLN A 110 -10.45 -23.46 -4.15
CA GLN A 110 -11.87 -23.75 -3.85
C GLN A 110 -12.29 -23.55 -2.37
N LYS A 111 -11.39 -23.04 -1.53
CA LYS A 111 -11.57 -22.76 -0.11
C LYS A 111 -11.13 -21.33 0.14
N VAL A 112 -12.03 -20.51 0.65
CA VAL A 112 -11.73 -19.13 1.02
C VAL A 112 -10.77 -19.14 2.21
N LYS A 113 -9.48 -18.89 1.97
CA LYS A 113 -8.48 -18.70 3.03
C LYS A 113 -8.83 -17.42 3.79
N ARG A 114 -8.97 -17.53 5.11
CA ARG A 114 -9.34 -16.41 6.02
C ARG A 114 -8.31 -15.29 6.10
N LYS A 115 -7.08 -15.49 5.61
CA LYS A 115 -6.00 -14.49 5.64
C LYS A 115 -5.33 -14.44 4.28
N ILE A 116 -5.24 -13.24 3.72
CA ILE A 116 -4.72 -12.96 2.39
C ILE A 116 -3.58 -11.94 2.57
N PRO A 117 -2.41 -12.16 1.97
CA PRO A 117 -1.34 -11.19 1.99
C PRO A 117 -1.73 -10.00 1.11
N LEU A 118 -1.87 -8.81 1.71
CA LEU A 118 -2.32 -7.60 1.02
C LEU A 118 -1.13 -6.76 0.52
N ALA A 119 0.07 -6.92 1.08
CA ALA A 119 1.24 -6.16 0.64
C ALA A 119 1.56 -6.34 -0.86
N PRO A 120 1.50 -7.56 -1.45
CA PRO A 120 1.74 -7.74 -2.88
C PRO A 120 0.74 -6.97 -3.76
N SER A 121 -0.55 -6.98 -3.41
CA SER A 121 -1.57 -6.26 -4.17
C SER A 121 -1.41 -4.74 -4.05
N ILE A 122 -0.97 -4.24 -2.89
CA ILE A 122 -0.65 -2.82 -2.71
C ILE A 122 0.48 -2.39 -3.65
N PHE A 123 1.58 -3.15 -3.72
CA PHE A 123 2.70 -2.80 -4.60
C PHE A 123 2.37 -2.93 -6.09
N VAL A 124 1.59 -3.94 -6.48
CA VAL A 124 1.13 -4.09 -7.87
C VAL A 124 0.15 -2.98 -8.25
N GLY A 125 -0.79 -2.63 -7.36
CA GLY A 125 -1.69 -1.49 -7.54
C GLY A 125 -0.93 -0.17 -7.69
N LEU A 126 0.13 0.02 -6.90
CA LEU A 126 1.05 1.16 -7.04
C LEU A 126 1.73 1.18 -8.40
N ALA A 127 2.28 0.05 -8.84
CA ALA A 127 2.96 -0.06 -10.12
C ALA A 127 2.02 0.26 -11.30
N LEU A 128 0.78 -0.23 -11.25
CA LEU A 128 -0.24 0.08 -12.26
C LEU A 128 -0.64 1.56 -12.25
N TYR A 129 -0.80 2.15 -11.06
CA TYR A 129 -1.08 3.58 -10.94
C TYR A 129 0.06 4.43 -11.55
N LEU A 130 1.30 4.03 -11.34
CA LEU A 130 2.46 4.72 -11.93
C LEU A 130 2.60 4.50 -13.43
N ALA A 131 2.20 3.33 -13.94
CA ALA A 131 2.25 3.04 -15.37
C ALA A 131 1.14 3.73 -16.18
N THR A 132 0.06 4.19 -15.51
CA THR A 132 -1.07 4.90 -16.13
C THR A 132 -0.92 6.41 -16.11
N ARG A 133 0.17 6.92 -15.52
CA ARG A 133 0.55 8.34 -15.46
C ARG A 133 1.71 8.62 -16.40
#